data_AF-A0A8S3ZFJ9-F1
#
_entry.id   AF-A0A8S3ZFJ9-F1
#
_cell.length_a   1.000
_cell.length_b   1.000
_cell.length_c   1.000
_cell.angle_alpha   90.00
_cell.angle_beta   90.00
_cell.angle_gamma   90.00
#
_symmetry.space_group_name_H-M   'P 1'
#
loop_
_entity.id
_entity.type
_entity.pdbx_description
1 polymer ?
#
loop_
_entity_poly.entity_id
_entity_poly.type
_entity_poly.pdbx_seq_one_letter_code
_entity_poly.pdbx_strand_id
1 'polypeptide(L)'
;MFRLAVFALALALASASLDANWLIYKKTHEKSYDEREDAVRHLIWKTNLQKIELHNELYAQGLSSYYMGENHLTDMTSEEVNRMIKGLKINRKLNPGNYTSGLYKDSLPAAVDWREKNVVTKVKDQLDCMSCWAFSATGAVEGAHAIATKQLVSLSEENLMDCRSKAGCSEGGFMDDAFAYIIKNKGIDTEDSYQYVAKDEPCAFKPDSVGATITSFTDITSGSEDELQKAVAEKGPVSVGIDANHDSFMSYKGGIYDEPNCSSKELDHGVLVVGYGSKDGKDYWI
;
A
#
# COMPACT_ATOMS: atom_id res chain seq x y z
N MET A 1 11.68 7.68 51.91
CA MET A 1 10.25 7.33 51.75
C MET A 1 9.53 8.24 50.75
N PHE A 2 9.64 9.57 50.83
CA PHE A 2 8.98 10.50 49.88
C PHE A 2 9.35 10.28 48.39
N ARG A 3 10.63 10.08 48.06
CA ARG A 3 11.07 9.83 46.67
C ARG A 3 10.56 8.51 46.08
N LEU A 4 10.44 7.46 46.90
CA LEU A 4 9.89 6.17 46.50
C LEU A 4 8.37 6.26 46.27
N ALA A 5 7.65 7.03 47.11
CA ALA A 5 6.21 7.25 46.95
C ALA A 5 5.87 8.07 45.71
N VAL A 6 6.66 9.11 45.40
CA VAL A 6 6.49 9.92 44.18
C VAL A 6 6.78 9.09 42.92
N PHE A 7 7.81 8.25 42.94
CA PHE A 7 8.13 7.37 41.81
C PHE A 7 7.06 6.30 41.57
N ALA A 8 6.55 5.68 42.65
CA ALA A 8 5.46 4.71 42.57
C ALA A 8 4.15 5.35 42.06
N LEU A 9 3.84 6.59 42.49
CA LEU A 9 2.66 7.32 42.02
C LEU A 9 2.77 7.69 40.53
N ALA A 10 3.96 8.11 40.07
CA ALA A 10 4.21 8.40 38.66
C ALA A 10 4.07 7.15 37.78
N LEU A 11 4.61 6.00 38.23
CA LEU A 11 4.45 4.70 37.56
C LEU A 11 2.98 4.27 37.49
N ALA A 12 2.22 4.42 38.58
CA ALA A 12 0.80 4.08 38.61
C ALA A 12 -0.04 4.96 37.69
N LEU A 13 0.22 6.27 37.64
CA LEU A 13 -0.45 7.21 36.74
C LEU A 13 -0.11 6.93 35.27
N ALA A 14 1.16 6.65 34.97
CA ALA A 14 1.58 6.26 33.62
C ALA A 14 0.91 4.96 33.17
N SER A 15 0.88 3.93 34.05
CA SER A 15 0.18 2.67 33.77
C SER A 15 -1.31 2.88 33.53
N ALA A 16 -1.98 3.64 34.38
CA ALA A 16 -3.42 3.93 34.23
C ALA A 16 -3.73 4.72 32.96
N SER A 17 -2.85 5.63 32.55
CA SER A 17 -2.99 6.38 31.30
C SER A 17 -2.86 5.50 30.06
N LEU A 18 -1.94 4.51 30.09
CA LEU A 18 -1.78 3.54 29.01
C LEU A 18 -2.99 2.60 28.87
N ASP A 19 -3.57 2.16 29.98
CA ASP A 19 -4.75 1.30 29.96
C ASP A 19 -5.99 2.04 29.41
N ALA A 20 -6.10 3.35 29.67
CA ALA A 20 -7.14 4.19 29.07
C ALA A 20 -6.92 4.37 27.56
N ASN A 21 -5.66 4.60 27.13
CA ASN A 21 -5.31 4.75 25.71
C ASN A 21 -5.56 3.45 24.92
N TRP A 22 -5.31 2.27 25.51
CA TRP A 22 -5.65 0.99 24.88
C TRP A 22 -7.15 0.85 24.59
N LEU A 23 -8.02 1.28 25.52
CA LEU A 23 -9.47 1.27 25.29
C LEU A 23 -9.87 2.24 24.16
N ILE A 24 -9.22 3.40 24.06
CA ILE A 24 -9.43 4.36 22.97
C ILE A 24 -8.97 3.77 21.64
N TYR A 25 -7.79 3.16 21.59
CA TYR A 25 -7.26 2.48 20.41
C TYR A 25 -8.23 1.42 19.91
N LYS A 26 -8.65 0.49 20.79
CA LYS A 26 -9.59 -0.57 20.42
C LYS A 26 -10.90 -0.02 19.88
N LYS A 27 -11.43 1.04 20.50
CA LYS A 27 -12.67 1.68 20.02
C LYS A 27 -12.48 2.38 18.67
N THR A 28 -11.34 3.03 18.47
CA THR A 28 -11.01 3.78 17.25
C THR A 28 -10.82 2.87 16.04
N HIS A 29 -10.27 1.68 16.27
CA HIS A 29 -9.97 0.68 15.23
C HIS A 29 -10.87 -0.55 15.28
N GLU A 30 -12.01 -0.45 15.98
CA GLU A 30 -13.04 -1.49 16.08
C GLU A 30 -12.50 -2.88 16.48
N LYS A 31 -11.49 -2.91 17.36
CA LYS A 31 -10.85 -4.14 17.82
C LYS A 31 -11.65 -4.81 18.92
N SER A 32 -11.80 -6.13 18.83
CA SER A 32 -12.47 -6.97 19.81
C SER A 32 -11.70 -8.27 20.01
N TYR A 33 -11.35 -8.58 21.26
CA TYR A 33 -10.51 -9.72 21.62
C TYR A 33 -11.10 -10.48 22.81
N ASP A 34 -10.80 -11.77 22.90
CA ASP A 34 -11.00 -12.50 24.15
C ASP A 34 -10.00 -12.05 25.23
N GLU A 35 -10.24 -12.40 26.50
CA GLU A 35 -9.43 -11.92 27.62
C GLU A 35 -7.93 -12.25 27.49
N ARG A 36 -7.59 -13.43 26.94
CA ARG A 36 -6.20 -13.85 26.79
C ARG A 36 -5.53 -13.13 25.62
N GLU A 37 -6.23 -13.01 24.50
CA GLU A 37 -5.74 -12.27 23.35
C GLU A 37 -5.60 -10.77 23.65
N ASP A 38 -6.54 -10.17 24.38
CA ASP A 38 -6.49 -8.74 24.72
C ASP A 38 -5.21 -8.37 25.46
N ALA A 39 -4.79 -9.21 26.42
CA ALA A 39 -3.56 -9.00 27.17
C ALA A 39 -2.31 -9.05 26.27
N VAL A 40 -2.29 -9.96 25.28
CA VAL A 40 -1.19 -10.09 24.32
C VAL A 40 -1.17 -8.90 23.36
N ARG A 41 -2.33 -8.55 22.77
CA ARG A 41 -2.48 -7.42 21.84
C ARG A 41 -2.09 -6.10 22.48
N HIS A 42 -2.49 -5.90 23.74
CA HIS A 42 -2.11 -4.73 24.51
C HIS A 42 -0.59 -4.62 24.73
N LEU A 43 0.11 -5.75 24.96
CA LEU A 43 1.57 -5.75 25.10
C LEU A 43 2.28 -5.44 23.76
N ILE A 44 1.78 -6.00 22.65
CA ILE A 44 2.30 -5.71 21.30
C ILE A 44 2.11 -4.23 20.99
N TRP A 45 0.90 -3.70 21.21
CA TRP A 45 0.58 -2.29 21.03
C TRP A 45 1.50 -1.37 21.83
N LYS A 46 1.73 -1.66 23.13
CA LYS A 46 2.69 -0.91 23.97
C LYS A 46 4.10 -0.93 23.39
N THR A 47 4.54 -2.08 22.89
CA THR A 47 5.88 -2.25 22.31
C THR A 47 6.03 -1.45 21.02
N ASN A 48 5.01 -1.46 20.16
CA ASN A 48 5.04 -0.71 18.90
C ASN A 48 4.93 0.80 19.15
N LEU A 49 4.16 1.26 20.13
CA LEU A 49 4.15 2.67 20.52
C LEU A 49 5.53 3.16 20.97
N GLN A 50 6.29 2.36 21.73
CA GLN A 50 7.65 2.72 22.13
C GLN A 50 8.59 2.87 20.91
N LYS A 51 8.45 2.02 19.90
CA LYS A 51 9.21 2.15 18.64
C LYS A 51 8.86 3.43 17.91
N ILE A 52 7.56 3.75 17.84
CA ILE A 52 7.04 4.99 17.22
C ILE A 52 7.59 6.22 17.94
N GLU A 53 7.54 6.24 19.27
CA GLU A 53 8.06 7.34 20.09
C GLU A 53 9.56 7.56 19.85
N LEU A 54 10.35 6.48 19.91
CA LEU A 54 11.80 6.55 19.69
C LEU A 54 12.16 7.05 18.28
N HIS A 55 11.45 6.59 17.24
CA HIS A 55 11.67 7.11 15.88
C HIS A 55 11.30 8.59 15.77
N ASN A 56 10.21 8.99 16.40
CA ASN A 56 9.74 10.37 16.34
C ASN A 56 10.69 11.35 17.07
N GLU A 57 11.53 10.88 18.00
CA GLU A 57 12.65 11.67 18.54
C GLU A 57 13.70 11.98 17.46
N LEU A 58 13.96 11.07 16.52
CA LEU A 58 14.86 11.31 15.38
C LEU A 58 14.26 12.31 14.40
N TYR A 59 12.96 12.18 14.11
CA TYR A 59 12.23 13.15 13.28
C TYR A 59 12.26 14.56 13.90
N ALA A 60 11.98 14.68 15.20
CA ALA A 60 12.01 15.96 15.91
C ALA A 60 13.39 16.64 15.89
N GLN A 61 14.46 15.86 15.79
CA GLN A 61 15.84 16.34 15.66
C GLN A 61 16.26 16.63 14.21
N GLY A 62 15.38 16.40 13.23
CA GLY A 62 15.68 16.54 11.80
C GLY A 62 16.61 15.43 11.26
N LEU A 63 16.76 14.33 12.00
CA LEU A 63 17.59 13.18 11.62
C LEU A 63 16.79 12.15 10.78
N SER A 64 15.47 12.27 10.73
CA SER A 64 14.59 11.52 9.83
C SER A 64 13.70 12.47 9.05
N SER A 65 13.36 12.13 7.80
CA SER A 65 12.42 12.90 6.97
C SER A 65 10.97 12.46 7.10
N TYR A 66 10.67 11.44 7.91
CA TYR A 66 9.32 10.97 8.15
C TYR A 66 9.08 10.68 9.62
N TYR A 67 7.81 10.68 10.00
CA TYR A 67 7.36 10.31 11.33
C TYR A 67 6.41 9.13 11.27
N MET A 68 6.41 8.37 12.36
CA MET A 68 5.53 7.23 12.56
C MET A 68 4.34 7.63 13.44
N GLY A 69 3.28 6.83 13.41
CA GLY A 69 2.11 7.06 14.24
C GLY A 69 1.25 5.82 14.41
N GLU A 70 0.43 5.84 15.45
CA GLU A 70 -0.54 4.78 15.72
C GLU A 70 -1.54 4.64 14.56
N ASN A 71 -1.83 3.40 14.21
CA ASN A 71 -2.79 2.98 13.19
C ASN A 71 -3.37 1.59 13.53
N HIS A 72 -4.28 1.07 12.69
CA HIS A 72 -4.99 -0.20 12.93
C HIS A 72 -4.09 -1.45 13.00
N LEU A 73 -2.80 -1.36 12.62
CA LEU A 73 -1.80 -2.43 12.68
C LEU A 73 -0.95 -2.37 13.96
N THR A 74 -1.11 -1.36 14.80
CA THR A 74 -0.19 -1.10 15.93
C THR A 74 -0.23 -2.22 16.97
N ASP A 75 -1.30 -3.00 17.05
CA ASP A 75 -1.43 -4.19 17.92
C ASP A 75 -1.06 -5.53 17.24
N MET A 76 -0.43 -5.46 16.06
CA MET A 76 0.05 -6.61 15.31
C MET A 76 1.58 -6.73 15.39
N THR A 77 2.05 -7.97 15.35
CA THR A 77 3.48 -8.26 15.19
C THR A 77 3.89 -8.03 13.74
N SER A 78 5.18 -7.77 13.50
CA SER A 78 5.72 -7.66 12.14
C SER A 78 5.45 -8.92 11.32
N GLU A 79 5.49 -10.12 11.94
CA GLU A 79 5.16 -11.38 11.26
C GLU A 79 3.69 -11.44 10.81
N GLU A 80 2.75 -10.98 11.64
CA GLU A 80 1.34 -10.91 11.26
C GLU A 80 1.11 -9.96 10.09
N VAL A 81 1.68 -8.75 10.15
CA VAL A 81 1.56 -7.77 9.06
C VAL A 81 2.23 -8.27 7.79
N ASN A 82 3.40 -8.90 7.92
CA ASN A 82 4.13 -9.49 6.80
C ASN A 82 3.35 -10.55 6.04
N ARG A 83 2.48 -11.32 6.70
CA ARG A 83 1.62 -12.26 5.98
C ARG A 83 0.61 -11.56 5.07
N MET A 84 0.17 -10.34 5.43
CA MET A 84 -0.78 -9.56 4.64
C MET A 84 -0.09 -8.80 3.50
N ILE A 85 1.09 -8.22 3.74
CA ILE A 85 1.73 -7.31 2.76
C ILE A 85 2.60 -8.03 1.72
N LYS A 86 2.93 -9.31 1.89
CA LYS A 86 3.81 -10.11 1.01
C LYS A 86 3.14 -10.71 -0.23
N GLY A 87 2.09 -10.05 -0.73
CA GLY A 87 1.29 -10.55 -1.85
C GLY A 87 1.93 -10.42 -3.22
N LEU A 88 3.02 -9.66 -3.36
CA LEU A 88 3.72 -9.52 -4.63
C LEU A 88 4.60 -10.76 -4.89
N LYS A 89 4.37 -11.44 -6.01
CA LYS A 89 5.12 -12.63 -6.45
C LYS A 89 5.76 -12.40 -7.83
N ILE A 90 6.99 -11.93 -7.84
CA ILE A 90 7.77 -11.76 -9.08
C ILE A 90 8.26 -13.14 -9.54
N ASN A 91 7.49 -13.78 -10.42
CA ASN A 91 7.71 -15.16 -10.90
C ASN A 91 8.56 -15.25 -12.18
N ARG A 92 9.17 -14.14 -12.61
CA ARG A 92 9.94 -14.05 -13.86
C ARG A 92 11.11 -13.10 -13.76
N LYS A 93 12.06 -13.24 -14.67
CA LYS A 93 13.10 -12.22 -14.87
C LYS A 93 12.41 -10.95 -15.35
N LEU A 94 12.66 -9.86 -14.64
CA LEU A 94 12.23 -8.54 -15.09
C LEU A 94 12.94 -8.26 -16.42
N ASN A 95 12.15 -7.92 -17.44
CA ASN A 95 12.70 -7.56 -18.74
C ASN A 95 13.52 -6.27 -18.59
N PRO A 96 14.55 -6.06 -19.42
CA PRO A 96 15.01 -4.70 -19.67
C PRO A 96 13.81 -3.99 -20.31
N GLY A 97 13.13 -3.16 -19.51
CA GLY A 97 12.05 -2.31 -20.00
C GLY A 97 12.53 -1.52 -21.22
N ASN A 98 11.59 -1.08 -22.04
CA ASN A 98 11.88 -0.29 -23.24
C ASN A 98 11.04 0.98 -23.29
N TYR A 99 10.53 1.42 -22.14
CA TYR A 99 9.71 2.61 -22.08
C TYR A 99 10.54 3.83 -22.49
N THR A 100 10.09 4.48 -23.55
CA THR A 100 10.67 5.74 -24.01
C THR A 100 9.55 6.77 -24.08
N SER A 101 9.77 7.93 -23.46
CA SER A 101 8.79 9.02 -23.52
C SER A 101 8.68 9.52 -24.96
N GLY A 102 7.44 9.64 -25.43
CA GLY A 102 7.15 10.24 -26.73
C GLY A 102 6.93 11.75 -26.64
N LEU A 103 6.49 12.24 -25.47
CA LEU A 103 6.00 13.61 -25.29
C LEU A 103 7.01 14.56 -24.63
N TYR A 104 7.84 14.07 -23.72
CA TYR A 104 8.79 14.89 -22.96
C TYR A 104 10.23 14.56 -23.37
N LYS A 105 10.73 15.26 -24.39
CA LYS A 105 12.13 15.14 -24.84
C LYS A 105 13.10 15.96 -24.00
N ASP A 106 12.67 17.12 -23.48
CA ASP A 106 13.57 18.12 -22.90
C ASP A 106 13.27 18.50 -21.43
N SER A 107 12.01 18.51 -20.99
CA SER A 107 11.67 18.82 -19.58
C SER A 107 10.32 18.25 -19.14
N LEU A 108 10.29 17.57 -17.99
CA LEU A 108 9.08 17.09 -17.32
C LEU A 108 8.49 18.16 -16.39
N PRO A 109 7.18 18.08 -16.06
CA PRO A 109 6.62 18.85 -14.95
C PRO A 109 7.39 18.55 -13.65
N ALA A 110 7.67 19.58 -12.84
CA ALA A 110 8.38 19.41 -11.58
C ALA A 110 7.62 18.59 -10.53
N ALA A 111 6.29 18.57 -10.62
CA ALA A 111 5.43 17.74 -9.79
C ALA A 111 4.19 17.30 -10.59
N VAL A 112 3.71 16.10 -10.29
CA VAL A 112 2.46 15.54 -10.83
C VAL A 112 1.69 14.94 -9.68
N ASP A 113 0.38 15.19 -9.63
CA ASP A 113 -0.55 14.52 -8.73
C ASP A 113 -1.83 14.17 -9.49
N TRP A 114 -2.00 12.88 -9.80
CA TRP A 114 -3.15 12.40 -10.56
C TRP A 114 -4.46 12.43 -9.76
N ARG A 115 -4.41 12.58 -8.43
CA ARG A 115 -5.60 12.75 -7.59
C ARG A 115 -6.32 14.05 -7.93
N GLU A 116 -5.57 15.09 -8.27
CA GLU A 116 -6.12 16.39 -8.71
C GLU A 116 -6.80 16.34 -10.08
N LYS A 117 -6.64 15.24 -10.82
CA LYS A 117 -7.17 15.07 -12.19
C LYS A 117 -8.37 14.13 -12.25
N ASN A 118 -8.86 13.64 -11.10
CA ASN A 118 -9.97 12.69 -11.03
C ASN A 118 -9.70 11.39 -11.82
N VAL A 119 -8.47 10.87 -11.72
CA VAL A 119 -8.07 9.58 -12.33
C VAL A 119 -7.55 8.57 -11.31
N VAL A 120 -7.79 8.82 -10.02
CA VAL A 120 -7.42 7.94 -8.91
C VAL A 120 -8.67 7.72 -8.08
N THR A 121 -9.04 6.46 -7.83
CA THR A 121 -10.18 6.11 -6.98
C THR A 121 -9.87 6.36 -5.50
N LYS A 122 -10.86 6.13 -4.63
CA LYS A 122 -10.61 6.19 -3.18
C LYS A 122 -9.65 5.06 -2.79
N VAL A 123 -8.84 5.31 -1.76
CA VAL A 123 -8.03 4.26 -1.12
C VAL A 123 -8.95 3.14 -0.64
N LYS A 124 -8.57 1.90 -0.96
CA LYS A 124 -9.24 0.66 -0.56
C LYS A 124 -8.43 -0.09 0.50
N ASP A 125 -9.00 -1.15 1.08
CA ASP A 125 -8.35 -2.00 2.09
C ASP A 125 -8.35 -3.46 1.61
N GLN A 126 -7.17 -4.06 1.55
CA GLN A 126 -6.98 -5.45 1.14
C GLN A 126 -7.26 -6.46 2.25
N LEU A 127 -7.38 -6.01 3.51
CA LEU A 127 -7.61 -6.88 4.66
C LEU A 127 -6.53 -7.99 4.80
N ASP A 128 -6.86 -9.10 5.45
CA ASP A 128 -5.96 -10.25 5.65
C ASP A 128 -5.92 -11.15 4.41
N CYS A 129 -5.40 -10.60 3.31
CA CYS A 129 -5.36 -11.25 2.00
C CYS A 129 -4.10 -10.81 1.23
N MET A 130 -3.42 -11.73 0.54
CA MET A 130 -2.20 -11.44 -0.25
C MET A 130 -2.50 -10.78 -1.61
N SER A 131 -3.41 -9.82 -1.65
CA SER A 131 -4.04 -9.30 -2.87
C SER A 131 -3.48 -7.95 -3.35
N CYS A 132 -2.44 -7.40 -2.72
CA CYS A 132 -1.85 -6.09 -3.08
C CYS A 132 -1.55 -5.94 -4.58
N TRP A 133 -1.14 -7.02 -5.24
CA TRP A 133 -0.92 -7.07 -6.69
C TRP A 133 -2.19 -6.78 -7.50
N ALA A 134 -3.36 -7.22 -7.05
CA ALA A 134 -4.64 -6.97 -7.69
C ALA A 134 -5.02 -5.50 -7.54
N PHE A 135 -4.90 -4.92 -6.34
CA PHE A 135 -5.14 -3.49 -6.07
C PHE A 135 -4.21 -2.57 -6.86
N SER A 136 -2.93 -2.93 -6.93
CA SER A 136 -1.95 -2.19 -7.75
C SER A 136 -2.33 -2.22 -9.22
N ALA A 137 -2.76 -3.39 -9.74
CA ALA A 137 -3.17 -3.54 -11.13
C ALA A 137 -4.48 -2.82 -11.44
N THR A 138 -5.53 -2.98 -10.62
CA THR A 138 -6.81 -2.27 -10.80
C THR A 138 -6.59 -0.77 -10.79
N GLY A 139 -5.85 -0.23 -9.82
CA GLY A 139 -5.56 1.20 -9.75
C GLY A 139 -4.88 1.78 -11.00
N ALA A 140 -3.96 1.05 -11.62
CA ALA A 140 -3.35 1.46 -12.88
C ALA A 140 -4.34 1.40 -14.06
N VAL A 141 -5.19 0.37 -14.13
CA VAL A 141 -6.23 0.26 -15.17
C VAL A 141 -7.31 1.33 -14.99
N GLU A 142 -7.75 1.60 -13.76
CA GLU A 142 -8.70 2.65 -13.40
C GLU A 142 -8.17 4.01 -13.89
N GLY A 143 -6.90 4.32 -13.61
CA GLY A 143 -6.27 5.56 -14.05
C GLY A 143 -6.15 5.66 -15.57
N ALA A 144 -5.65 4.61 -16.24
CA ALA A 144 -5.55 4.58 -17.69
C ALA A 144 -6.92 4.72 -18.37
N HIS A 145 -7.94 4.03 -17.84
CA HIS A 145 -9.32 4.14 -18.31
C HIS A 145 -9.85 5.57 -18.15
N ALA A 146 -9.73 6.16 -16.95
CA ALA A 146 -10.20 7.51 -16.67
C ALA A 146 -9.51 8.58 -17.54
N ILE A 147 -8.22 8.43 -17.82
CA ILE A 147 -7.49 9.31 -18.73
C ILE A 147 -8.07 9.25 -20.15
N ALA A 148 -8.36 8.04 -20.64
CA ALA A 148 -8.84 7.80 -22.00
C ALA A 148 -10.32 8.16 -22.19
N THR A 149 -11.19 7.82 -21.24
CA THR A 149 -12.65 7.92 -21.38
C THR A 149 -13.25 9.12 -20.64
N LYS A 150 -12.49 9.74 -19.74
CA LYS A 150 -12.95 10.76 -18.78
C LYS A 150 -13.98 10.23 -17.77
N GLN A 151 -14.06 8.91 -17.61
CA GLN A 151 -14.91 8.25 -16.62
C GLN A 151 -14.05 7.50 -15.63
N LEU A 152 -14.11 7.89 -14.37
CA LEU A 152 -13.46 7.16 -13.29
C LEU A 152 -14.41 6.05 -12.82
N VAL A 153 -13.99 4.81 -12.99
CA VAL A 153 -14.75 3.61 -12.62
C VAL A 153 -13.91 2.85 -11.62
N SER A 154 -14.51 2.35 -10.53
CA SER A 154 -13.80 1.45 -9.64
C SER A 154 -13.92 0.01 -10.14
N LEU A 155 -12.80 -0.68 -10.28
CA LEU A 155 -12.69 -2.02 -10.83
C LEU A 155 -12.53 -3.06 -9.73
N SER A 156 -12.97 -4.29 -10.02
CA SER A 156 -13.02 -5.39 -9.06
C SER A 156 -11.66 -6.06 -8.90
N GLU A 157 -11.05 -5.92 -7.73
CA GLU A 157 -9.88 -6.74 -7.37
C GLU A 157 -10.24 -8.22 -7.25
N GLU A 158 -11.45 -8.52 -6.75
CA GLU A 158 -11.96 -9.88 -6.58
C GLU A 158 -12.01 -10.64 -7.92
N ASN A 159 -12.42 -9.98 -9.00
CA ASN A 159 -12.39 -10.55 -10.34
C ASN A 159 -10.96 -11.02 -10.69
N LEU A 160 -9.93 -10.22 -10.40
CA LEU A 160 -8.55 -10.64 -10.67
C LEU A 160 -8.15 -11.83 -9.80
N MET A 161 -8.46 -11.78 -8.50
CA MET A 161 -8.13 -12.84 -7.56
C MET A 161 -8.73 -14.19 -7.97
N ASP A 162 -10.01 -14.20 -8.31
CA ASP A 162 -10.74 -15.45 -8.55
C ASP A 162 -10.51 -16.00 -9.97
N CYS A 163 -10.33 -15.11 -10.96
CA CYS A 163 -10.36 -15.49 -12.37
C CYS A 163 -8.98 -15.59 -13.04
N ARG A 164 -7.94 -14.90 -12.54
CA ARG A 164 -6.57 -15.05 -13.09
C ARG A 164 -5.99 -16.41 -12.72
N SER A 165 -6.09 -16.77 -11.45
CA SER A 165 -5.67 -18.05 -10.87
C SER A 165 -6.39 -18.17 -9.53
N LYS A 166 -7.14 -19.25 -9.29
CA LYS A 166 -8.07 -19.47 -8.15
C LYS A 166 -7.41 -19.51 -6.74
N ALA A 167 -6.35 -18.73 -6.53
CA ALA A 167 -5.49 -18.65 -5.36
C ALA A 167 -4.87 -17.24 -5.24
N GLY A 168 -5.59 -16.20 -5.67
CA GLY A 168 -5.10 -14.82 -5.66
C GLY A 168 -4.87 -14.26 -4.27
N CYS A 169 -5.68 -14.69 -3.29
CA CYS A 169 -5.61 -14.28 -1.91
C CYS A 169 -4.60 -15.07 -1.07
N SER A 170 -4.46 -16.37 -1.36
CA SER A 170 -3.60 -17.28 -0.59
C SER A 170 -2.17 -17.41 -1.13
N GLU A 171 -1.96 -17.22 -2.44
CA GLU A 171 -0.63 -17.33 -3.05
C GLU A 171 -0.04 -15.98 -3.47
N GLY A 172 -0.88 -14.94 -3.59
CA GLY A 172 -0.50 -13.66 -4.15
C GLY A 172 -0.35 -13.69 -5.67
N GLY A 173 0.32 -12.69 -6.23
CA GLY A 173 0.36 -12.52 -7.67
C GLY A 173 1.24 -11.37 -8.15
N PHE A 174 1.13 -11.07 -9.44
CA PHE A 174 1.94 -10.06 -10.11
C PHE A 174 1.07 -9.23 -11.05
N MET A 175 1.29 -7.91 -11.05
CA MET A 175 0.46 -6.96 -11.79
C MET A 175 0.42 -7.27 -13.29
N ASP A 176 1.53 -7.69 -13.88
CA ASP A 176 1.57 -8.00 -15.31
C ASP A 176 0.73 -9.24 -15.69
N ASP A 177 0.63 -10.21 -14.78
CA ASP A 177 -0.24 -11.37 -15.01
C ASP A 177 -1.71 -10.97 -14.90
N ALA A 178 -2.02 -9.98 -14.04
CA ALA A 178 -3.33 -9.35 -13.99
C ALA A 178 -3.65 -8.63 -15.30
N PHE A 179 -2.73 -7.79 -15.81
CA PHE A 179 -2.91 -7.10 -17.08
C PHE A 179 -3.08 -8.08 -18.25
N ALA A 180 -2.26 -9.11 -18.32
CA ALA A 180 -2.37 -10.17 -19.33
C ALA A 180 -3.73 -10.89 -19.25
N TYR A 181 -4.23 -11.15 -18.04
CA TYR A 181 -5.58 -11.68 -17.84
C TYR A 181 -6.64 -10.72 -18.38
N ILE A 182 -6.63 -9.44 -18.03
CA ILE A 182 -7.65 -8.46 -18.48
C ILE A 182 -7.69 -8.38 -20.01
N ILE A 183 -6.52 -8.34 -20.66
CA ILE A 183 -6.40 -8.32 -22.13
C ILE A 183 -7.05 -9.59 -22.73
N LYS A 184 -6.69 -10.77 -22.21
CA LYS A 184 -7.20 -12.06 -22.70
C LYS A 184 -8.69 -12.23 -22.44
N ASN A 185 -9.16 -11.79 -21.27
CA ASN A 185 -10.55 -11.85 -20.83
C ASN A 185 -11.43 -10.82 -21.55
N LYS A 186 -10.81 -9.84 -22.23
CA LYS A 186 -11.47 -8.71 -22.89
C LYS A 186 -12.23 -7.81 -21.92
N GLY A 187 -11.72 -7.66 -20.71
CA GLY A 187 -12.29 -6.77 -19.71
C GLY A 187 -12.16 -7.27 -18.28
N ILE A 188 -12.57 -6.41 -17.38
CA ILE A 188 -12.63 -6.62 -15.94
C ILE A 188 -13.91 -5.98 -15.41
N ASP A 189 -14.56 -6.65 -14.46
CA ASP A 189 -15.80 -6.19 -13.84
C ASP A 189 -15.59 -4.95 -12.95
N THR A 190 -16.67 -4.21 -12.73
CA THR A 190 -16.69 -3.11 -11.75
C THR A 190 -16.73 -3.65 -10.32
N GLU A 191 -16.19 -2.89 -9.37
CA GLU A 191 -16.26 -3.20 -7.93
C GLU A 191 -17.72 -3.39 -7.46
N ASP A 192 -18.65 -2.54 -7.93
CA ASP A 192 -20.07 -2.63 -7.59
C ASP A 192 -20.72 -3.95 -8.03
N SER A 193 -20.24 -4.55 -9.12
CA SER A 193 -20.80 -5.76 -9.71
C SER A 193 -20.17 -7.06 -9.19
N TYR A 194 -18.96 -6.97 -8.64
CA TYR A 194 -18.15 -8.06 -8.13
C TYR A 194 -17.29 -7.53 -6.97
N GLN A 195 -17.88 -7.55 -5.77
CA GLN A 195 -17.33 -6.90 -4.58
C GLN A 195 -16.15 -7.66 -3.98
N TYR A 196 -15.18 -6.92 -3.45
CA TYR A 196 -14.06 -7.47 -2.70
C TYR A 196 -14.50 -8.15 -1.40
N VAL A 197 -14.12 -9.42 -1.21
CA VAL A 197 -14.43 -10.22 -0.01
C VAL A 197 -13.19 -10.77 0.69
N ALA A 198 -11.99 -10.44 0.20
CA ALA A 198 -10.70 -10.82 0.80
C ALA A 198 -10.53 -12.33 1.01
N LYS A 199 -11.01 -13.14 0.06
CA LYS A 199 -10.93 -14.60 0.14
C LYS A 199 -11.06 -15.22 -1.25
N ASP A 200 -10.28 -16.25 -1.53
CA ASP A 200 -10.40 -16.98 -2.79
C ASP A 200 -11.79 -17.61 -2.95
N GLU A 201 -12.50 -17.22 -4.02
CA GLU A 201 -13.81 -17.73 -4.39
C GLU A 201 -13.81 -18.26 -5.85
N PRO A 202 -14.85 -19.00 -6.27
CA PRO A 202 -14.99 -19.39 -7.66
C PRO A 202 -15.22 -18.15 -8.56
N CYS A 203 -14.43 -18.03 -9.63
CA CYS A 203 -14.57 -16.96 -10.62
C CYS A 203 -16.03 -16.76 -11.08
N ALA A 204 -16.55 -15.56 -10.84
CA ALA A 204 -17.92 -15.14 -11.13
C ALA A 204 -18.00 -13.96 -12.13
N PHE A 205 -16.99 -13.81 -12.99
CA PHE A 205 -16.91 -12.75 -14.02
C PHE A 205 -18.17 -12.69 -14.90
N LYS A 206 -18.66 -11.48 -15.18
CA LYS A 206 -19.85 -11.22 -15.99
C LYS A 206 -19.53 -10.27 -17.15
N PRO A 207 -19.58 -10.72 -18.42
CA PRO A 207 -19.30 -9.86 -19.57
C PRO A 207 -20.12 -8.55 -19.62
N ASP A 208 -21.36 -8.57 -19.13
CA ASP A 208 -22.24 -7.39 -19.10
C ASP A 208 -21.89 -6.38 -18.01
N SER A 209 -20.96 -6.72 -17.11
CA SER A 209 -20.50 -5.90 -15.98
C SER A 209 -19.11 -5.30 -16.18
N VAL A 210 -18.53 -5.45 -17.38
CA VAL A 210 -17.19 -4.95 -17.70
C VAL A 210 -17.12 -3.43 -17.50
N GLY A 211 -16.26 -2.99 -16.57
CA GLY A 211 -16.00 -1.59 -16.28
C GLY A 211 -14.88 -0.99 -17.12
N ALA A 212 -13.88 -1.79 -17.49
CA ALA A 212 -12.76 -1.34 -18.30
C ALA A 212 -12.13 -2.46 -19.12
N THR A 213 -11.39 -2.06 -20.15
CA THR A 213 -10.56 -2.93 -20.98
C THR A 213 -9.20 -2.28 -21.21
N ILE A 214 -8.15 -3.10 -21.35
CA ILE A 214 -6.83 -2.65 -21.81
C ILE A 214 -6.39 -3.51 -22.99
N THR A 215 -5.52 -2.96 -23.84
CA THR A 215 -5.00 -3.66 -25.03
C THR A 215 -3.55 -4.10 -24.87
N SER A 216 -2.80 -3.47 -23.97
CA SER A 216 -1.38 -3.70 -23.73
C SER A 216 -0.95 -3.13 -22.39
N PHE A 217 0.19 -3.59 -21.88
CA PHE A 217 0.95 -2.96 -20.80
C PHE A 217 2.42 -2.89 -21.22
N THR A 218 3.24 -2.12 -20.50
CA THR A 218 4.66 -1.92 -20.81
C THR A 218 5.47 -1.85 -19.54
N ASP A 219 6.55 -2.63 -19.48
CA ASP A 219 7.48 -2.62 -18.36
C ASP A 219 8.46 -1.44 -18.48
N ILE A 220 8.64 -0.71 -17.38
CA ILE A 220 9.70 0.28 -17.21
C ILE A 220 11.02 -0.45 -16.91
N THR A 221 12.15 0.11 -17.34
CA THR A 221 13.46 -0.46 -17.04
C THR A 221 13.66 -0.55 -15.53
N SER A 222 13.95 -1.76 -15.04
CA SER A 222 14.16 -2.03 -13.62
C SER A 222 15.20 -1.07 -13.02
N GLY A 223 14.81 -0.33 -11.97
CA GLY A 223 15.65 0.66 -11.29
C GLY A 223 15.74 2.03 -11.97
N SER A 224 15.06 2.27 -13.10
CA SER A 224 15.06 3.59 -13.76
C SER A 224 13.96 4.49 -13.21
N GLU A 225 14.28 5.30 -12.21
CA GLU A 225 13.37 6.34 -11.70
C GLU A 225 13.07 7.42 -12.75
N ASP A 226 14.01 7.70 -13.66
CA ASP A 226 13.81 8.62 -14.79
C ASP A 226 12.72 8.14 -15.75
N GLU A 227 12.72 6.86 -16.12
CA GLU A 227 11.68 6.29 -16.97
C GLU A 227 10.35 6.22 -16.22
N LEU A 228 10.36 5.89 -14.92
CA LEU A 228 9.17 5.93 -14.08
C LEU A 228 8.57 7.34 -14.03
N GLN A 229 9.39 8.37 -13.85
CA GLN A 229 8.93 9.76 -13.77
C GLN A 229 8.28 10.19 -15.09
N LYS A 230 8.90 9.82 -16.22
CA LYS A 230 8.34 10.04 -17.55
C LYS A 230 7.03 9.29 -17.76
N ALA A 231 6.95 8.04 -17.32
CA ALA A 231 5.73 7.24 -17.44
C ALA A 231 4.59 7.82 -16.61
N VAL A 232 4.86 8.21 -15.36
CA VAL A 232 3.89 8.83 -14.47
C VAL A 232 3.40 10.16 -15.05
N ALA A 233 4.29 11.00 -15.56
CA ALA A 233 3.93 12.30 -16.14
C ALA A 233 3.13 12.17 -17.45
N GLU A 234 3.40 11.13 -18.25
CA GLU A 234 2.86 11.01 -19.61
C GLU A 234 1.64 10.09 -19.70
N LYS A 235 1.66 8.96 -18.97
CA LYS A 235 0.70 7.86 -19.14
C LYS A 235 -0.35 7.77 -18.04
N GLY A 236 -0.05 8.25 -16.84
CA GLY A 236 -0.96 8.11 -15.70
C GLY A 236 -0.32 7.43 -14.49
N PRO A 237 -1.14 7.01 -13.52
CA PRO A 237 -0.70 6.17 -12.41
C PRO A 237 -0.01 4.87 -12.88
N VAL A 238 1.03 4.43 -12.16
CA VAL A 238 1.88 3.29 -12.53
C VAL A 238 1.95 2.29 -11.38
N SER A 239 1.67 1.01 -11.67
CA SER A 239 1.88 -0.09 -10.71
C SER A 239 3.37 -0.29 -10.44
N VAL A 240 3.76 -0.39 -9.16
CA VAL A 240 5.14 -0.65 -8.76
C VAL A 240 5.20 -1.68 -7.63
N GLY A 241 6.34 -2.34 -7.49
CA GLY A 241 6.67 -3.17 -6.34
C GLY A 241 7.64 -2.44 -5.41
N ILE A 242 7.44 -2.57 -4.10
CA ILE A 242 8.33 -2.03 -3.06
C ILE A 242 8.67 -3.13 -2.04
N ASP A 243 9.72 -2.90 -1.25
CA ASP A 243 9.98 -3.64 0.00
C ASP A 243 9.25 -2.93 1.14
N ALA A 244 8.17 -3.55 1.62
CA ALA A 244 7.31 -3.00 2.66
C ALA A 244 7.48 -3.71 4.02
N ASN A 245 8.38 -4.71 4.11
CA ASN A 245 8.60 -5.52 5.30
C ASN A 245 9.52 -4.81 6.31
N HIS A 246 9.07 -3.63 6.74
CA HIS A 246 9.74 -2.81 7.76
C HIS A 246 8.71 -2.26 8.73
N ASP A 247 8.99 -2.35 10.04
CA ASP A 247 8.15 -1.75 11.09
C ASP A 247 7.90 -0.25 10.84
N SER A 248 8.90 0.41 10.23
CA SER A 248 8.85 1.81 9.85
C SER A 248 7.82 2.11 8.77
N PHE A 249 7.68 1.21 7.79
CA PHE A 249 6.65 1.32 6.74
C PHE A 249 5.27 1.07 7.33
N MET A 250 5.14 0.01 8.13
CA MET A 250 3.87 -0.39 8.78
C MET A 250 3.30 0.71 9.68
N SER A 251 4.18 1.53 10.28
CA SER A 251 3.81 2.63 11.19
C SER A 251 3.92 4.02 10.55
N TYR A 252 4.22 4.12 9.25
CA TYR A 252 4.37 5.40 8.56
C TYR A 252 3.10 6.26 8.69
N LYS A 253 3.27 7.54 9.03
CA LYS A 253 2.16 8.49 9.19
C LYS A 253 2.28 9.75 8.34
N GLY A 254 3.50 10.18 8.03
CA GLY A 254 3.73 11.31 7.14
C GLY A 254 5.19 11.71 7.01
N GLY A 255 5.45 12.67 6.14
CA GLY A 255 6.80 13.07 5.73
C GLY A 255 7.23 12.35 4.44
N ILE A 256 8.54 12.28 4.20
CA ILE A 256 9.11 11.54 3.06
C ILE A 256 9.78 10.29 3.63
N TYR A 257 9.15 9.14 3.41
CA TYR A 257 9.61 7.85 3.89
C TYR A 257 10.96 7.50 3.26
N ASP A 258 11.90 7.09 4.10
CA ASP A 258 13.28 6.77 3.72
C ASP A 258 13.84 5.76 4.74
N GLU A 259 13.87 4.48 4.35
CA GLU A 259 14.32 3.38 5.21
C GLU A 259 15.67 2.85 4.72
N PRO A 260 16.76 3.03 5.48
CA PRO A 260 18.11 2.61 5.06
C PRO A 260 18.25 1.11 4.77
N ASN A 261 17.40 0.28 5.37
CA ASN A 261 17.41 -1.17 5.16
C ASN A 261 16.46 -1.64 4.05
N CYS A 262 15.79 -0.72 3.36
CA CYS A 262 14.88 -1.02 2.26
C CYS A 262 15.64 -1.64 1.09
N SER A 263 15.19 -2.81 0.64
CA SER A 263 15.83 -3.57 -0.42
C SER A 263 15.31 -3.15 -1.79
N SER A 264 16.23 -2.85 -2.71
CA SER A 264 15.89 -2.66 -4.14
C SER A 264 15.61 -3.96 -4.90
N LYS A 265 15.65 -5.12 -4.22
CA LYS A 265 15.54 -6.45 -4.84
C LYS A 265 14.49 -7.34 -4.21
N GLU A 266 14.32 -7.26 -2.89
CA GLU A 266 13.37 -8.08 -2.14
C GLU A 266 12.01 -7.39 -2.10
N LEU A 267 11.40 -7.20 -3.28
CA LEU A 267 10.11 -6.54 -3.42
C LEU A 267 8.99 -7.51 -3.03
N ASP A 268 8.12 -7.09 -2.12
CA ASP A 268 7.09 -7.95 -1.55
C ASP A 268 5.68 -7.35 -1.53
N HIS A 269 5.56 -6.05 -1.81
CA HIS A 269 4.27 -5.35 -1.80
C HIS A 269 4.04 -4.57 -3.09
N GLY A 270 2.86 -4.77 -3.72
CA GLY A 270 2.43 -4.02 -4.89
C GLY A 270 1.66 -2.76 -4.50
N VAL A 271 2.09 -1.60 -4.99
CA VAL A 271 1.44 -0.30 -4.76
C VAL A 271 1.24 0.45 -6.08
N LEU A 272 0.61 1.63 -6.02
CA LEU A 272 0.36 2.48 -7.17
C LEU A 272 1.03 3.83 -6.97
N VAL A 273 1.97 4.19 -7.85
CA VAL A 273 2.51 5.55 -7.92
C VAL A 273 1.48 6.42 -8.64
N VAL A 274 0.97 7.44 -7.96
CA VAL A 274 -0.03 8.38 -8.50
C VAL A 274 0.54 9.78 -8.74
N GLY A 275 1.83 9.97 -8.50
CA GLY A 275 2.47 11.25 -8.68
C GLY A 275 3.89 11.30 -8.17
N TYR A 276 4.49 12.47 -8.24
CA TYR A 276 5.81 12.77 -7.70
C TYR A 276 5.94 14.26 -7.41
N GLY A 277 6.92 14.62 -6.59
CA GLY A 277 7.28 16.01 -6.33
C GLY A 277 8.57 16.13 -5.54
N SER A 278 8.85 17.34 -5.07
CA SER A 278 10.02 17.65 -4.25
C SER A 278 9.61 18.53 -3.08
N LYS A 279 10.17 18.28 -1.90
CA LYS A 279 9.98 19.10 -0.71
C LYS A 279 11.29 19.19 0.06
N ASP A 280 11.70 20.42 0.40
CA ASP A 280 12.92 20.71 1.17
C ASP A 280 14.19 20.05 0.58
N GLY A 281 14.27 19.99 -0.75
CA GLY A 281 15.40 19.38 -1.47
C GLY A 281 15.39 17.85 -1.50
N LYS A 282 14.32 17.20 -1.04
CA LYS A 282 14.10 15.76 -1.16
C LYS A 282 12.97 15.46 -2.16
N ASP A 283 13.27 14.62 -3.13
CA ASP A 283 12.30 14.12 -4.10
C ASP A 283 11.49 12.97 -3.49
N TYR A 284 10.25 12.80 -3.93
CA TYR A 284 9.37 11.75 -3.45
C TYR A 284 8.36 11.29 -4.51
N TRP A 285 7.93 10.05 -4.37
CA TRP A 285 6.78 9.47 -5.06
C TRP A 285 5.53 9.64 -4.19
N ILE A 286 4.37 9.84 -4.84
CA ILE A 286 3.04 9.89 -4.20
C ILE A 286 2.34 8.56 -4.40
#